data_AF-E6RB96-F1
#
_entry.id   AF-E6RB96-F1
#
_cell.length_a   1.000
_cell.length_b   1.000
_cell.length_c   1.000
_cell.angle_alpha   90.00
_cell.angle_beta   90.00
_cell.angle_gamma   90.00
#
_symmetry.space_group_name_H-M   'P 1'
#
loop_
_entity.id
_entity.type
_entity.pdbx_description
1 polymer ?
#
loop_
_entity_poly.entity_id
_entity_poly.type
_entity_poly.pdbx_seq_one_letter_code
_entity_poly.pdbx_strand_id
1 'polypeptide(L)'
;MPVLEHDDSIIKVPGQDIEFLFSAVHDCVVGGCLEDGEEVVFQERETTTKKVAVVRHRDEERFVINTCAFHNIDVLMSALPQELSQPRRLLKDPWTERHARGEGMKEASGKKGRRQHSGGGRGGNTGTLGRGTG
;
A
#
# COMPACT_ATOMS: atom_id res chain seq x y z
N MET A 1 13.40 3.14 10.23
CA MET A 1 13.92 3.56 8.91
C MET A 1 14.40 4.99 9.05
N PRO A 2 15.45 5.40 8.31
CA PRO A 2 15.96 6.77 8.32
C PRO A 2 14.87 7.74 7.83
N VAL A 3 14.76 8.89 8.49
CA VAL A 3 13.85 9.99 8.12
C VAL A 3 14.67 11.04 7.38
N LEU A 4 14.14 11.56 6.28
CA LEU A 4 14.71 12.67 5.54
C LEU A 4 14.18 13.98 6.12
N GLU A 5 15.09 14.92 6.32
CA GLU A 5 14.77 16.31 6.66
C GLU A 5 15.14 17.17 5.46
N HIS A 6 14.23 18.04 5.05
CA HIS A 6 14.51 19.01 4.00
C HIS A 6 15.46 20.09 4.54
N ASP A 7 16.50 20.38 3.78
CA ASP A 7 17.38 21.52 3.99
C ASP A 7 17.23 22.44 2.79
N ASP A 8 17.00 23.74 3.02
CA ASP A 8 16.77 24.72 1.97
C ASP A 8 18.06 25.09 1.20
N SER A 9 19.17 24.42 1.52
CA SER A 9 20.44 24.60 0.83
C SER A 9 20.42 23.98 -0.58
N ILE A 10 20.94 24.72 -1.55
CA ILE A 10 21.05 24.27 -2.94
C ILE A 10 22.50 23.91 -3.22
N ILE A 11 22.75 22.63 -3.50
CA ILE A 11 24.05 22.11 -3.91
C ILE A 11 23.98 21.69 -5.39
N LYS A 12 24.96 22.12 -6.18
CA LYS A 12 25.09 21.70 -7.59
C LYS A 12 25.98 20.47 -7.65
N VAL A 13 25.44 19.36 -8.16
CA VAL A 13 26.16 18.10 -8.32
C VAL A 13 26.20 17.73 -9.81
N PRO A 14 27.38 17.50 -10.40
CA PRO A 14 27.50 16.93 -11.74
C PRO A 14 26.78 15.58 -11.83
N GLY A 15 26.08 15.32 -12.94
CA GLY A 15 25.37 14.05 -13.10
C GLY A 15 26.25 12.80 -13.03
N GLN A 16 27.55 12.95 -13.33
CA GLN A 16 28.56 11.88 -13.24
C GLN A 16 28.89 11.49 -11.79
N ASP A 17 28.62 12.38 -10.83
CA ASP A 17 28.85 12.15 -9.39
C ASP A 17 27.61 11.54 -8.71
N ILE A 18 26.52 11.29 -9.47
CA ILE A 18 25.32 10.59 -8.96
C ILE A 18 25.57 9.08 -9.04
N GLU A 19 25.83 8.47 -7.90
CA GLU A 19 26.17 7.04 -7.83
C GLU A 19 24.94 6.12 -7.98
N PHE A 20 23.81 6.48 -7.36
CA PHE A 20 22.61 5.65 -7.37
C PHE A 20 21.33 6.44 -7.04
N LEU A 21 20.19 5.84 -7.38
CA LEU A 21 18.87 6.29 -6.96
C LEU A 21 18.37 5.42 -5.80
N PHE A 22 17.68 6.04 -4.84
CA PHE A 22 16.98 5.35 -3.76
C PHE A 22 15.50 5.71 -3.74
N SER A 23 14.69 4.85 -3.12
CA SER A 23 13.27 5.10 -2.92
C SER A 23 13.05 5.78 -1.57
N ALA A 24 12.32 6.89 -1.59
CA ALA A 24 11.76 7.52 -0.39
C ALA A 24 10.23 7.40 -0.43
N VAL A 25 9.61 7.23 0.74
CA VAL A 25 8.15 7.16 0.89
C VAL A 25 7.70 8.14 1.95
N HIS A 26 6.49 8.71 1.79
CA HIS A 26 5.96 9.68 2.73
C HIS A 26 5.73 9.05 4.12
N ASP A 27 6.09 9.76 5.19
CA ASP A 27 5.81 9.35 6.58
C ASP A 27 4.35 9.66 6.94
N CYS A 28 3.41 8.89 6.37
CA CYS A 28 1.97 9.12 6.53
C CYS A 28 1.49 9.06 7.99
N VAL A 29 2.18 8.30 8.84
CA VAL A 29 1.81 8.15 10.25
C VAL A 29 2.06 9.45 10.99
N VAL A 30 3.23 10.06 10.80
CA VAL A 30 3.52 11.35 11.42
C VAL A 30 2.78 12.49 10.74
N GLY A 31 2.67 12.45 9.40
CA GLY A 31 1.98 13.49 8.64
C GLY A 31 0.45 13.39 8.64
N GLY A 32 -0.13 12.50 9.46
CA GLY A 32 -1.58 12.39 9.66
C GLY A 32 -2.38 12.27 8.36
N CYS A 33 -1.84 11.58 7.36
CA CYS A 33 -2.48 11.41 6.07
C CYS A 33 -3.76 10.58 6.21
N LEU A 34 -4.78 10.91 5.42
CA LEU A 34 -6.10 10.29 5.54
C LEU A 34 -6.31 9.27 4.43
N GLU A 35 -6.90 8.13 4.75
CA GLU A 35 -7.39 7.13 3.80
C GLU A 35 -8.75 7.56 3.19
N ASP A 36 -8.87 8.82 2.79
CA ASP A 36 -10.09 9.41 2.23
C ASP A 36 -10.01 9.68 0.72
N GLY A 37 -8.90 9.29 0.09
CA GLY A 37 -8.73 9.39 -1.36
C GLY A 37 -9.36 8.22 -2.11
N GLU A 38 -9.76 8.47 -3.35
CA GLU A 38 -10.10 7.44 -4.33
C GLU A 38 -9.23 7.60 -5.57
N GLU A 39 -8.64 6.51 -6.04
CA GLU A 39 -7.93 6.49 -7.32
C GLU A 39 -8.55 5.47 -8.27
N VAL A 40 -8.61 5.83 -9.55
CA VAL A 40 -9.07 4.91 -10.59
C VAL A 40 -7.95 3.95 -10.92
N VAL A 41 -8.24 2.65 -10.91
CA VAL A 41 -7.24 1.63 -11.24
C VAL A 41 -6.97 1.67 -12.74
N PHE A 42 -5.70 1.80 -13.10
CA PHE A 42 -5.21 1.62 -14.47
C PHE A 42 -4.72 0.19 -14.67
N GLN A 43 -5.06 -0.41 -15.81
CA GLN A 43 -4.54 -1.70 -16.24
C GLN A 43 -4.12 -1.59 -17.70
N GLU A 44 -2.90 -2.03 -18.02
CA GLU A 44 -2.37 -1.97 -19.40
C GLU A 44 -2.43 -0.57 -20.04
N ARG A 45 -2.32 0.48 -19.22
CA ARG A 45 -2.47 1.90 -19.58
C ARG A 45 -3.90 2.34 -19.92
N GLU A 46 -4.90 1.47 -19.72
CA GLU A 46 -6.32 1.82 -19.84
C GLU A 46 -6.97 2.04 -18.48
N THR A 47 -7.83 3.04 -18.41
CA THR A 47 -8.62 3.37 -17.23
C THR A 47 -9.70 2.32 -17.01
N THR A 48 -9.74 1.70 -15.84
CA THR A 48 -10.82 0.76 -15.50
C THR A 48 -11.98 1.47 -14.80
N THR A 49 -13.11 0.78 -14.63
CA THR A 49 -14.22 1.27 -13.80
C THR A 49 -13.99 1.07 -12.30
N LYS A 50 -12.90 0.40 -11.91
CA LYS A 50 -12.59 0.10 -10.51
C LYS A 50 -11.94 1.32 -9.86
N LYS A 51 -12.47 1.69 -8.70
CA LYS A 51 -11.83 2.64 -7.80
C LYS A 51 -11.28 1.91 -6.59
N VAL A 52 -10.13 2.37 -6.10
CA VAL A 52 -9.51 1.89 -4.87
C VAL A 52 -9.36 3.04 -3.89
N ALA A 53 -9.56 2.74 -2.61
CA ALA A 53 -9.23 3.68 -1.55
C ALA A 53 -7.71 3.88 -1.52
N VAL A 54 -7.28 5.13 -1.46
CA VAL A 54 -5.88 5.51 -1.39
C VAL A 54 -5.64 6.48 -0.24
N VAL A 55 -4.42 6.49 0.28
CA VAL A 55 -3.98 7.49 1.25
C VAL A 55 -3.79 8.81 0.50
N ARG A 56 -4.52 9.84 0.89
CA ARG A 56 -4.30 11.20 0.43
C ARG A 56 -3.22 11.84 1.29
N HIS A 57 -2.06 12.05 0.68
CA HIS A 57 -0.94 12.72 1.33
C HIS A 57 -1.25 14.19 1.58
N ARG A 58 -0.71 14.73 2.68
CA ARG A 58 -0.67 16.18 2.93
C ARG A 58 0.65 16.72 2.41
N ASP A 59 0.72 18.04 2.18
CA ASP A 59 1.93 18.73 1.68
C ASP A 59 3.02 18.86 2.76
N GLU A 60 3.19 17.84 3.60
CA GLU A 60 4.25 17.79 4.60
C GLU A 60 5.50 17.14 3.98
N GLU A 61 6.63 17.84 4.03
CA GLU A 61 7.89 17.40 3.41
C GLU A 61 8.65 16.39 4.30
N ARG A 62 7.93 15.38 4.80
CA ARG A 62 8.50 14.35 5.67
C ARG A 62 8.47 12.99 5.00
N PHE A 63 9.66 12.50 4.69
CA PHE A 63 9.85 11.24 3.98
C PHE A 63 10.74 10.29 4.77
N VAL A 64 10.57 9.00 4.58
CA VAL A 64 11.48 7.97 5.09
C VAL A 64 12.13 7.23 3.93
N ILE A 65 13.42 6.90 4.10
CA ILE A 65 14.13 6.08 3.12
C ILE A 65 13.55 4.67 3.18
N ASN A 66 13.09 4.17 2.04
CA ASN A 66 12.59 2.80 1.91
C ASN A 66 13.78 1.84 1.77
N THR A 67 14.36 1.46 2.91
CA THR A 67 15.45 0.47 2.99
C THR A 67 15.00 -0.96 2.67
N CYS A 68 13.75 -1.16 2.26
CA CYS A 68 13.22 -2.45 1.81
C CYS A 68 12.92 -2.47 0.31
N ALA A 69 13.09 -1.36 -0.41
CA ALA A 69 13.00 -1.34 -1.86
C ALA A 69 14.22 -2.04 -2.47
N PHE A 70 13.98 -2.99 -3.38
CA PHE A 70 14.94 -4.00 -3.81
C PHE A 70 15.98 -3.54 -4.85
N HIS A 71 16.14 -2.23 -5.08
CA HIS A 71 17.10 -1.72 -6.05
C HIS A 71 18.20 -0.93 -5.32
N ASN A 72 19.47 -1.35 -5.48
CA ASN A 72 20.67 -0.74 -4.89
C ASN A 72 20.75 -0.76 -3.35
N ILE A 73 20.18 -1.78 -2.70
CA ILE A 73 20.16 -1.85 -1.23
C ILE A 73 21.56 -1.99 -0.62
N ASP A 74 22.47 -2.68 -1.30
CA ASP A 74 23.86 -2.85 -0.92
C ASP A 74 24.62 -1.50 -0.92
N VAL A 75 24.45 -0.71 -1.98
CA VAL A 75 25.04 0.63 -2.08
C VAL A 75 24.42 1.57 -1.04
N LEU A 76 23.09 1.56 -0.89
CA LEU A 76 22.37 2.36 0.09
C LEU A 76 22.82 2.06 1.52
N MET A 77 22.94 0.79 1.89
CA MET A 77 23.38 0.41 3.24
C MET A 77 24.85 0.74 3.51
N SER A 78 25.68 0.81 2.47
CA SER A 78 27.09 1.23 2.57
C SER A 78 27.22 2.75 2.73
N ALA A 79 26.30 3.52 2.14
CA ALA A 79 26.28 4.98 2.23
C ALA A 79 25.66 5.51 3.54
N LEU A 80 24.82 4.70 4.21
CA LEU A 80 24.16 5.10 5.45
C LEU A 80 25.05 4.85 6.69
N PRO A 81 25.05 5.78 7.66
CA PRO A 81 25.62 5.53 8.98
C PRO A 81 25.05 4.27 9.62
N GLN A 82 25.88 3.54 10.36
CA GLN A 82 25.51 2.25 10.93
C GLN A 82 24.32 2.38 11.90
N GLU A 83 24.22 3.50 12.61
CA GLU A 83 23.16 3.83 13.57
C GLU A 83 21.78 3.91 12.90
N LEU A 84 21.75 4.18 11.59
CA LEU A 84 20.53 4.32 10.79
C LEU A 84 20.17 3.04 10.02
N SER A 85 21.13 2.13 9.82
CA SER A 85 20.97 0.89 9.06
C SER A 85 20.87 -0.37 9.93
N GLN A 86 21.24 -0.30 11.22
CA GLN A 86 21.14 -1.44 12.13
C GLN A 86 19.68 -1.92 12.32
N PRO A 87 19.42 -3.23 12.19
CA PRO A 87 18.11 -3.80 12.48
C PRO A 87 17.68 -3.49 13.92
N ARG A 88 16.52 -2.85 14.07
CA ARG A 88 15.91 -2.63 15.38
C ARG A 88 14.93 -3.74 15.70
N ARG A 89 15.04 -4.30 16.91
CA ARG A 89 14.07 -5.28 17.41
C ARG A 89 12.76 -4.57 17.73
N LEU A 90 11.79 -4.66 16.82
CA LEU A 90 10.47 -4.05 17.00
C LEU A 90 9.53 -4.89 17.85
N LEU A 91 9.63 -6.22 17.73
CA LEU A 91 8.73 -7.18 18.37
C LEU A 91 9.46 -7.95 19.47
N LYS A 92 8.77 -8.15 20.60
CA LYS A 92 9.32 -8.94 21.72
C LYS A 92 9.47 -10.41 21.36
N ASP A 93 8.53 -10.94 20.60
CA ASP A 93 8.60 -12.26 19.97
C ASP A 93 8.00 -12.17 18.56
N PRO A 94 8.84 -12.09 17.51
CA PRO A 94 8.37 -11.93 16.15
C PRO A 94 7.51 -13.10 15.64
N TRP A 95 7.71 -14.31 16.18
CA TRP A 95 7.08 -15.51 15.65
C TRP A 95 5.63 -15.62 16.11
N THR A 96 5.39 -15.44 17.41
CA THR A 96 4.03 -15.44 17.97
C THR A 96 3.19 -14.29 17.42
N GLU A 97 3.75 -13.09 17.33
CA GLU A 97 3.03 -11.94 16.76
C GLU A 97 2.65 -12.15 15.29
N ARG A 98 3.57 -12.69 14.47
CA ARG A 98 3.28 -12.99 13.06
C ARG A 98 2.22 -14.08 12.92
N HIS A 99 2.28 -15.12 13.75
CA HIS A 99 1.30 -16.21 13.73
C HIS A 99 -0.10 -15.70 14.09
N ALA A 100 -0.21 -14.95 15.19
CA ALA A 100 -1.49 -14.36 15.63
C ALA A 100 -2.09 -13.42 14.57
N ARG A 101 -1.26 -12.58 13.93
CA ARG A 101 -1.72 -11.73 12.79
C ARG A 101 -2.21 -12.58 11.62
N GLY A 102 -1.51 -13.66 11.29
CA GLY A 102 -1.90 -14.59 10.23
C GLY A 102 -3.25 -15.27 10.52
N GLU A 103 -3.48 -15.70 11.76
CA GLU A 103 -4.76 -16.27 12.20
C GLU A 103 -5.90 -15.24 12.11
N GLY A 104 -5.68 -14.01 12.59
CA GLY A 104 -6.66 -12.93 12.46
C GLY A 104 -7.03 -12.61 11.01
N MET A 105 -6.06 -12.69 10.08
CA MET A 105 -6.33 -12.46 8.64
C MET A 105 -7.16 -13.58 8.01
N LYS A 106 -6.96 -14.84 8.44
CA LYS A 106 -7.78 -15.99 8.01
C LYS A 106 -9.22 -15.84 8.49
N GLU A 107 -9.42 -15.45 9.75
CA GLU A 107 -10.75 -15.20 10.31
C GLU A 107 -11.50 -14.05 9.61
N ALA A 108 -10.80 -12.95 9.34
CA ALA A 108 -11.37 -11.80 8.62
C ALA A 108 -11.78 -12.16 7.19
N SER A 109 -10.97 -12.98 6.51
CA SER A 109 -11.26 -13.49 5.16
C SER A 109 -12.46 -14.45 5.17
N GLY A 110 -12.55 -15.34 6.16
CA GLY A 110 -13.70 -16.24 6.31
C GLY A 110 -15.03 -15.51 6.57
N LYS A 111 -14.99 -14.40 7.32
CA LYS A 111 -16.17 -13.54 7.56
C LYS A 111 -16.60 -12.77 6.30
N LYS A 112 -15.67 -12.33 5.45
CA LYS A 112 -15.97 -11.70 4.14
C LYS A 112 -16.66 -12.69 3.19
N GLY A 113 -16.21 -13.94 3.12
CA GLY A 113 -16.84 -14.98 2.30
C GLY A 113 -18.28 -15.31 2.71
N ARG A 114 -18.58 -15.25 4.01
CA ARG A 114 -19.93 -15.56 4.54
C ARG A 114 -20.96 -14.44 4.32
N ARG A 115 -20.55 -13.17 4.18
CA ARG A 115 -21.47 -12.03 3.93
C ARG A 115 -21.95 -11.94 2.48
N GLN A 116 -21.28 -12.55 1.51
CA GLN A 116 -21.71 -12.53 0.11
C GLN A 116 -22.86 -13.52 -0.21
N HIS A 117 -23.15 -14.46 0.69
CA HIS A 117 -24.12 -15.54 0.41
C HIS A 117 -25.57 -15.26 0.88
N SER A 118 -25.85 -14.10 1.50
CA SER A 118 -27.18 -13.80 2.08
C SER A 118 -27.99 -12.73 1.35
N GLY A 119 -27.74 -12.49 0.05
CA GLY A 119 -28.45 -11.49 -0.77
C GLY A 119 -29.25 -12.05 -1.97
N GLY A 120 -29.50 -13.35 -2.05
CA GLY A 120 -30.19 -13.99 -3.19
C GLY A 120 -31.65 -14.33 -2.91
N GLY A 121 -32.54 -13.33 -2.91
CA GLY A 121 -33.99 -13.56 -2.91
C GLY A 121 -34.46 -14.07 -4.27
N ARG A 122 -34.86 -15.34 -4.35
CA ARG A 122 -35.49 -15.97 -5.51
C ARG A 122 -36.85 -15.31 -5.80
N GLY A 123 -36.94 -14.49 -6.84
CA GLY A 123 -38.20 -14.12 -7.48
C GLY A 123 -38.65 -15.21 -8.44
N GLY A 124 -39.74 -15.92 -8.13
CA GLY A 124 -40.36 -16.91 -9.02
C GLY A 124 -41.03 -16.22 -10.21
N ASN A 125 -40.69 -16.65 -11.42
CA ASN A 125 -41.33 -16.21 -12.65
C ASN A 125 -42.39 -17.24 -13.06
N THR A 126 -43.67 -16.94 -12.81
CA THR A 126 -44.81 -17.63 -13.43
C THR A 126 -45.31 -16.76 -14.59
N GLY A 127 -44.76 -16.99 -15.78
CA GLY A 127 -45.18 -16.35 -17.02
C GLY A 127 -45.92 -17.34 -17.92
N THR A 128 -47.21 -17.15 -18.04
CA THR A 128 -48.19 -17.90 -18.82
C THR A 128 -47.91 -17.85 -20.33
N LEU A 129 -47.91 -19.02 -20.98
CA LEU A 129 -47.84 -19.19 -22.44
C LEU A 129 -49.14 -18.74 -23.11
N GLY A 130 -49.10 -17.60 -23.80
CA GLY A 130 -50.15 -17.18 -24.73
C GLY A 130 -49.99 -17.88 -26.08
N ARG A 131 -50.90 -18.80 -26.40
CA ARG A 131 -51.07 -19.37 -27.75
C ARG A 131 -51.82 -18.36 -28.61
N GLY A 132 -51.17 -17.84 -29.65
CA GLY A 132 -51.83 -17.20 -30.78
C GLY A 132 -52.07 -18.22 -31.87
N THR A 133 -53.33 -18.57 -32.11
CA THR A 133 -53.79 -19.25 -33.32
C THR A 133 -53.81 -18.24 -34.47
N GLY A 134 -53.48 -18.71 -35.68
CA GLY A 134 -53.54 -17.92 -36.92
C GLY A 134 -54.94 -17.67 -37.45
#